data_AF-A0A538EYT6-F1
#
_entry.id   AF-A0A538EYT6-F1
#
_cell.length_a   1.000
_cell.length_b   1.000
_cell.length_c   1.000
_cell.angle_alpha   90.00
_cell.angle_beta   90.00
_cell.angle_gamma   90.00
#
_symmetry.space_group_name_H-M   'P 1'
#
loop_
_entity.id
_entity.type
_entity.pdbx_description
1 polymer ?
#
loop_
_entity_poly.entity_id
_entity_poly.type
_entity_poly.pdbx_seq_one_letter_code
_entity_poly.pdbx_strand_id
1 'polypeptide(L)'
;MLGAATGLAVVVSALLAACGGSSGVKGHSEVRAEPVSKRIANPFMPAVGNDQGGVKPPPGTSSGTYNADLPGLYGGTRNYSQCDAAKMVTFLENNPDKASAWATTLGIQTSQISSYVHTLTAVTLRTETRVTNHGFVGGRANPIQSILEAGTAVFVNKYGEPVVKCYCGNPLTPPVLYTSPTYTGPLWSGFSTTNITIINQSTTVINTFTLVDPTNGKPFTRKAGTTGGSSDGPYTGSQPPQLGTPAPSPPPAQSNSSSSSSSTANAPENPSASFSPSSGKQGDTFVLSASGFNPGANLDVTLTRPDGVMEHYSISAGSDGSGSYTFTNTSSVVTGTYNATVSNPATGAQAQASVQVAPASGP
;
A
#
# COMPACT_ATOMS: atom_id res chain seq x y z
N MET A 1 -1.43 -21.80 -71.70
CA MET A 1 -0.04 -21.49 -71.32
C MET A 1 -0.07 -20.12 -70.65
N LEU A 2 -0.07 -20.07 -69.31
CA LEU A 2 1.08 -19.66 -68.47
C LEU A 2 1.70 -18.35 -69.01
N GLY A 3 1.56 -17.18 -68.37
CA GLY A 3 2.07 -16.79 -67.04
C GLY A 3 3.07 -15.64 -67.31
N ALA A 4 2.98 -14.46 -66.71
CA ALA A 4 3.46 -14.17 -65.37
C ALA A 4 2.98 -12.77 -64.94
N ALA A 5 2.35 -12.67 -63.78
CA ALA A 5 2.18 -11.41 -63.05
C ALA A 5 3.30 -11.33 -62.01
N THR A 6 4.17 -10.35 -62.13
CA THR A 6 5.22 -10.01 -61.18
C THR A 6 4.59 -9.41 -59.91
N GLY A 7 4.42 -10.24 -58.88
CA GLY A 7 4.06 -9.79 -57.54
C GLY A 7 5.27 -9.19 -56.84
N LEU A 8 5.23 -7.89 -56.56
CA LEU A 8 6.20 -7.21 -55.69
C LEU A 8 5.86 -7.59 -54.24
N ALA A 9 6.56 -8.58 -53.69
CA ALA A 9 6.43 -8.93 -52.28
C ALA A 9 7.11 -7.85 -51.41
N VAL A 10 6.30 -6.94 -50.86
CA VAL A 10 6.75 -6.07 -49.76
C VAL A 10 6.82 -6.94 -48.51
N VAL A 11 8.03 -7.39 -48.18
CA VAL A 11 8.32 -8.01 -46.88
C VAL A 11 8.26 -6.88 -45.84
N VAL A 12 7.08 -6.70 -45.24
CA VAL A 12 6.96 -5.93 -43.99
C VAL A 12 7.60 -6.78 -42.91
N SER A 13 8.89 -6.57 -42.69
CA SER A 13 9.60 -7.07 -41.52
C SER A 13 8.98 -6.42 -40.30
N ALA A 14 7.98 -7.09 -39.72
CA ALA A 14 7.51 -6.81 -38.37
C ALA A 14 8.67 -7.11 -37.42
N LEU A 15 9.48 -6.08 -37.14
CA LEU A 15 10.35 -6.06 -35.98
C LEU A 15 9.42 -6.09 -34.75
N LEU A 16 9.09 -7.30 -34.30
CA LEU A 16 8.65 -7.52 -32.93
C LEU A 16 9.80 -7.05 -32.04
N ALA A 17 9.71 -5.79 -31.59
CA ALA A 17 10.45 -5.35 -30.42
C ALA A 17 9.87 -6.11 -29.22
N ALA A 18 10.37 -7.34 -29.03
CA ALA A 18 10.22 -8.09 -27.81
C ALA A 18 10.99 -7.34 -26.72
N CYS A 19 10.36 -6.31 -26.15
CA CYS A 19 10.77 -5.74 -24.88
C CYS A 19 10.34 -6.72 -23.78
N GLY A 20 10.99 -7.89 -23.76
CA GLY A 20 11.07 -8.78 -22.61
C GLY A 20 11.96 -8.14 -21.55
N GLY A 21 11.53 -6.98 -21.04
CA GLY A 21 12.17 -6.32 -19.92
C GLY A 21 11.64 -6.94 -18.64
N SER A 22 12.27 -8.01 -18.17
CA SER A 22 12.15 -8.46 -16.78
C SER A 22 12.77 -7.40 -15.88
N SER A 23 12.06 -6.30 -15.63
CA SER A 23 12.38 -5.39 -14.54
C SER A 23 11.74 -5.91 -13.26
N GLY A 24 12.14 -7.12 -12.88
CA GLY A 24 12.07 -7.57 -11.50
C GLY A 24 13.18 -6.87 -10.72
N VAL A 25 12.84 -6.38 -9.54
CA VAL A 25 13.66 -5.66 -8.57
C VAL A 25 15.03 -6.34 -8.40
N LYS A 26 16.15 -5.61 -8.54
CA LYS A 26 17.53 -6.15 -8.50
C LYS A 26 18.18 -6.12 -7.10
N GLY A 27 17.43 -5.77 -6.05
CA GLY A 27 17.94 -5.78 -4.66
C GLY A 27 16.84 -5.73 -3.60
N HIS A 28 17.17 -6.16 -2.37
CA HIS A 28 16.25 -6.34 -1.24
C HIS A 28 15.67 -5.04 -0.62
N SER A 29 16.08 -3.86 -1.11
CA SER A 29 15.69 -2.55 -0.57
C SER A 29 15.41 -1.49 -1.66
N GLU A 30 15.12 -1.91 -2.89
CA GLU A 30 14.87 -0.95 -3.98
C GLU A 30 13.50 -0.27 -3.83
N VAL A 31 13.47 1.02 -4.09
CA VAL A 31 12.25 1.84 -4.15
C VAL A 31 12.20 2.51 -5.52
N ARG A 32 11.22 2.15 -6.33
CA ARG A 32 11.07 2.64 -7.69
C ARG A 32 10.43 4.02 -7.72
N ALA A 33 11.09 4.98 -8.35
CA ALA A 33 10.47 6.25 -8.69
C ALA A 33 9.48 6.06 -9.85
N GLU A 34 8.27 6.60 -9.70
CA GLU A 34 7.21 6.55 -10.69
C GLU A 34 6.75 7.94 -11.09
N PRO A 35 7.30 8.49 -12.19
CA PRO A 35 6.86 9.78 -12.70
C PRO A 35 5.39 9.80 -13.13
N VAL A 36 4.82 10.99 -13.15
CA VAL A 36 3.49 11.26 -13.71
C VAL A 36 3.42 10.82 -15.18
N SER A 37 2.23 10.38 -15.59
CA SER A 37 1.93 9.93 -16.96
C SER A 37 2.81 8.77 -17.45
N LYS A 38 3.43 8.02 -16.53
CA LYS A 38 4.19 6.81 -16.81
C LYS A 38 3.52 5.59 -16.16
N ARG A 39 3.32 4.56 -16.99
CA ARG A 39 2.92 3.23 -16.50
C ARG A 39 4.14 2.49 -15.99
N ILE A 40 3.94 1.69 -14.95
CA ILE A 40 4.89 0.62 -14.63
C ILE A 40 4.81 -0.50 -15.68
N ALA A 41 5.78 -1.41 -15.66
CA ALA A 41 5.65 -2.66 -16.40
C ALA A 41 4.45 -3.46 -15.87
N ASN A 42 3.73 -4.12 -16.79
CA ASN A 42 2.60 -4.99 -16.48
C ASN A 42 1.50 -4.31 -15.64
N PRO A 43 0.87 -3.22 -16.14
CA PRO A 43 -0.22 -2.58 -15.42
C PRO A 43 -1.44 -3.49 -15.32
N PHE A 44 -2.26 -3.29 -14.28
CA PHE A 44 -3.56 -3.97 -14.20
C PHE A 44 -4.45 -3.61 -15.38
N MET A 45 -4.46 -2.36 -15.81
CA MET A 45 -5.35 -1.92 -16.89
C MET A 45 -4.80 -0.72 -17.69
N PRO A 46 -5.44 -0.38 -18.84
CA PRO A 46 -5.29 0.91 -19.47
C PRO A 46 -5.59 2.06 -18.50
N ALA A 47 -5.28 3.30 -18.87
CA ALA A 47 -5.50 4.44 -17.96
C ALA A 47 -7.00 4.61 -17.76
N VAL A 48 -7.40 4.70 -16.50
CA VAL A 48 -8.75 5.11 -16.10
C VAL A 48 -8.75 6.55 -15.63
N GLY A 49 -7.65 7.28 -15.84
CA GLY A 49 -7.46 8.62 -15.30
C GLY A 49 -6.19 9.26 -15.84
N ASN A 50 -6.05 10.57 -15.63
CA ASN A 50 -4.90 11.34 -16.10
C ASN A 50 -4.19 11.97 -14.92
N ASP A 51 -2.88 11.82 -14.88
CA ASP A 51 -2.05 12.57 -13.93
C ASP A 51 -1.95 14.03 -14.35
N GLN A 52 -1.58 14.89 -13.41
CA GLN A 52 -1.32 16.31 -13.63
C GLN A 52 0.18 16.59 -13.59
N GLY A 53 0.75 17.01 -14.72
CA GLY A 53 2.17 17.40 -14.79
C GLY A 53 2.48 18.71 -14.06
N GLY A 54 3.71 18.84 -13.59
CA GLY A 54 4.25 20.10 -13.05
C GLY A 54 3.73 20.49 -11.66
N VAL A 55 3.02 19.60 -10.97
CA VAL A 55 2.61 19.80 -9.58
C VAL A 55 3.84 19.81 -8.70
N LYS A 56 4.03 20.86 -7.92
CA LYS A 56 5.13 20.99 -6.97
C LYS A 56 4.63 20.70 -5.55
N PRO A 57 5.42 19.99 -4.72
CA PRO A 57 5.16 19.89 -3.29
C PRO A 57 4.90 21.26 -2.64
N PRO A 58 3.91 21.38 -1.74
CA PRO A 58 3.64 22.62 -1.03
C PRO A 58 4.87 23.15 -0.27
N PRO A 59 5.07 24.48 -0.16
CA PRO A 59 6.16 25.03 0.63
C PRO A 59 6.08 24.57 2.09
N GLY A 60 7.20 24.10 2.63
CA GLY A 60 7.28 23.56 4.00
C GLY A 60 7.04 22.05 4.11
N THR A 61 6.78 21.35 2.99
CA THR A 61 6.74 19.87 2.98
C THR A 61 8.10 19.33 3.41
N SER A 62 8.11 18.48 4.45
CA SER A 62 9.29 17.71 4.83
C SER A 62 8.99 16.22 4.73
N SER A 63 10.03 15.40 4.65
CA SER A 63 9.88 13.95 4.75
C SER A 63 9.20 13.56 6.07
N GLY A 64 8.35 12.55 6.02
CA GLY A 64 7.64 12.04 7.19
C GLY A 64 6.21 11.60 6.90
N THR A 65 5.49 11.32 7.97
CA THR A 65 4.12 10.81 7.92
C THR A 65 3.11 11.93 8.11
N TYR A 66 2.13 11.99 7.21
CA TYR A 66 1.03 12.94 7.24
C TYR A 66 -0.29 12.19 7.37
N ASN A 67 -1.21 12.69 8.20
CA ASN A 67 -2.54 12.11 8.32
C ASN A 67 -3.38 12.47 7.07
N ALA A 68 -4.13 11.50 6.57
CA ALA A 68 -4.88 11.62 5.34
C ALA A 68 -6.00 12.66 5.36
N ASP A 69 -6.46 13.08 6.55
CA ASP A 69 -7.48 14.12 6.75
C ASP A 69 -6.90 15.54 6.78
N LEU A 70 -5.58 15.69 6.69
CA LEU A 70 -4.92 17.00 6.68
C LEU A 70 -5.42 17.86 5.50
N PRO A 71 -6.04 19.04 5.76
CA PRO A 71 -6.53 19.89 4.69
C PRO A 71 -5.44 20.31 3.72
N GLY A 72 -5.69 20.11 2.43
CA GLY A 72 -4.73 20.40 1.38
C GLY A 72 -3.59 19.39 1.25
N LEU A 73 -3.57 18.27 1.97
CA LEU A 73 -2.65 17.17 1.63
C LEU A 73 -2.86 16.70 0.19
N TYR A 74 -4.13 16.58 -0.18
CA TYR A 74 -4.54 16.22 -1.52
C TYR A 74 -4.87 17.45 -2.37
N GLY A 75 -4.74 17.25 -3.66
CA GLY A 75 -5.16 18.18 -4.69
C GLY A 75 -6.25 17.60 -5.55
N GLY A 76 -6.61 18.36 -6.57
CA GLY A 76 -7.52 17.91 -7.62
C GLY A 76 -8.07 19.10 -8.38
N THR A 77 -8.69 18.84 -9.53
CA THR A 77 -9.42 19.88 -10.27
C THR A 77 -10.92 19.71 -10.03
N ARG A 78 -11.69 20.78 -10.17
CA ARG A 78 -13.16 20.68 -10.21
C ARG A 78 -13.69 20.03 -11.51
N ASN A 79 -12.81 19.67 -12.44
CA ASN A 79 -13.12 18.94 -13.69
C ASN A 79 -12.99 17.41 -13.53
N TYR A 80 -13.76 16.66 -14.33
CA TYR A 80 -13.97 15.19 -14.26
C TYR A 80 -12.85 14.29 -14.85
N SER A 81 -11.58 14.68 -14.86
CA SER A 81 -10.58 13.97 -15.70
C SER A 81 -9.53 13.13 -14.99
N GLN A 82 -9.52 13.12 -13.65
CA GLN A 82 -8.39 12.56 -12.88
C GLN A 82 -8.53 11.05 -12.66
N CYS A 83 -9.73 10.54 -12.33
CA CYS A 83 -10.02 9.12 -12.17
C CYS A 83 -11.48 8.79 -12.54
N ASP A 84 -11.67 7.73 -13.33
CA ASP A 84 -12.95 7.29 -13.89
C ASP A 84 -13.32 5.91 -13.30
N ALA A 85 -14.19 5.95 -12.28
CA ALA A 85 -14.66 4.76 -11.56
C ALA A 85 -15.40 3.80 -12.50
N ALA A 86 -16.24 4.31 -13.40
CA ALA A 86 -17.04 3.50 -14.30
C ALA A 86 -16.17 2.73 -15.29
N LYS A 87 -15.15 3.38 -15.87
CA LYS A 87 -14.17 2.69 -16.75
C LYS A 87 -13.40 1.60 -16.00
N MET A 88 -13.02 1.85 -14.74
CA MET A 88 -12.30 0.86 -13.94
C MET A 88 -13.19 -0.36 -13.63
N VAL A 89 -14.42 -0.15 -13.18
CA VAL A 89 -15.38 -1.23 -12.90
C VAL A 89 -15.63 -2.05 -14.17
N THR A 90 -15.95 -1.37 -15.28
CA THR A 90 -16.19 -2.03 -16.58
C THR A 90 -14.99 -2.86 -17.01
N PHE A 91 -13.76 -2.36 -16.82
CA PHE A 91 -12.57 -3.11 -17.16
C PHE A 91 -12.43 -4.37 -16.30
N LEU A 92 -12.54 -4.25 -14.98
CA LEU A 92 -12.38 -5.38 -14.06
C LEU A 92 -13.47 -6.44 -14.28
N GLU A 93 -14.72 -6.05 -14.50
CA GLU A 93 -15.81 -6.99 -14.81
C GLU A 93 -15.54 -7.81 -16.08
N ASN A 94 -14.86 -7.23 -17.07
CA ASN A 94 -14.47 -7.90 -18.31
C ASN A 94 -13.13 -8.66 -18.23
N ASN A 95 -12.40 -8.59 -17.11
CA ASN A 95 -11.11 -9.24 -16.93
C ASN A 95 -11.06 -9.98 -15.57
N PRO A 96 -11.67 -11.18 -15.47
CA PRO A 96 -11.87 -11.86 -14.18
C PRO A 96 -10.60 -12.22 -13.41
N ASP A 97 -9.51 -12.56 -14.11
CA ASP A 97 -8.21 -12.87 -13.51
C ASP A 97 -7.60 -11.64 -12.82
N LYS A 98 -7.64 -10.50 -13.50
CA LYS A 98 -7.19 -9.21 -12.98
C LYS A 98 -8.11 -8.72 -11.88
N ALA A 99 -9.43 -8.90 -12.01
CA ALA A 99 -10.40 -8.57 -10.97
C ALA A 99 -10.15 -9.35 -9.69
N SER A 100 -9.90 -10.65 -9.79
CA SER A 100 -9.58 -11.50 -8.63
C SER A 100 -8.31 -11.04 -7.94
N ALA A 101 -7.22 -10.83 -8.69
CA ALA A 101 -5.96 -10.35 -8.10
C ALA A 101 -6.10 -8.96 -7.48
N TRP A 102 -6.79 -8.03 -8.15
CA TRP A 102 -7.02 -6.66 -7.71
C TRP A 102 -7.81 -6.61 -6.40
N ALA A 103 -8.92 -7.37 -6.34
CA ALA A 103 -9.76 -7.47 -5.16
C ALA A 103 -9.01 -8.07 -3.97
N THR A 104 -8.27 -9.16 -4.19
CA THR A 104 -7.46 -9.80 -3.15
C THR A 104 -6.40 -8.86 -2.59
N THR A 105 -5.73 -8.05 -3.42
CA THR A 105 -4.74 -7.07 -2.95
C THR A 105 -5.35 -6.04 -1.99
N LEU A 106 -6.61 -5.65 -2.22
CA LEU A 106 -7.30 -4.67 -1.38
C LEU A 106 -8.14 -5.32 -0.26
N GLY A 107 -8.03 -6.64 -0.07
CA GLY A 107 -8.74 -7.37 0.98
C GLY A 107 -10.25 -7.43 0.80
N ILE A 108 -10.75 -7.32 -0.44
CA ILE A 108 -12.18 -7.39 -0.76
C ILE A 108 -12.50 -8.62 -1.61
N GLN A 109 -13.77 -9.01 -1.64
CA GLN A 109 -14.25 -10.03 -2.57
C GLN A 109 -14.40 -9.45 -3.98
N THR A 110 -14.20 -10.27 -5.01
CA THR A 110 -14.38 -9.85 -6.42
C THR A 110 -15.80 -9.31 -6.69
N SER A 111 -16.82 -9.89 -6.03
CA SER A 111 -18.21 -9.42 -6.09
C SER A 111 -18.42 -8.01 -5.52
N GLN A 112 -17.49 -7.52 -4.70
CA GLN A 112 -17.56 -6.20 -4.05
C GLN A 112 -16.84 -5.11 -4.86
N ILE A 113 -16.18 -5.43 -5.97
CA ILE A 113 -15.39 -4.44 -6.75
C ILE A 113 -16.26 -3.23 -7.11
N SER A 114 -17.43 -3.46 -7.70
CA SER A 114 -18.29 -2.35 -8.15
C SER A 114 -18.69 -1.47 -6.96
N SER A 115 -19.23 -2.05 -5.88
CA SER A 115 -19.65 -1.26 -4.71
C SER A 115 -18.48 -0.56 -4.02
N TYR A 116 -17.33 -1.21 -3.88
CA TYR A 116 -16.12 -0.63 -3.31
C TYR A 116 -15.62 0.57 -4.11
N VAL A 117 -15.47 0.43 -5.43
CA VAL A 117 -14.96 1.49 -6.31
C VAL A 117 -15.85 2.73 -6.29
N HIS A 118 -17.16 2.57 -6.17
CA HIS A 118 -18.09 3.69 -6.05
C HIS A 118 -17.97 4.45 -4.72
N THR A 119 -17.29 3.90 -3.71
CA THR A 119 -16.99 4.63 -2.46
C THR A 119 -15.69 5.45 -2.53
N LEU A 120 -14.90 5.26 -3.58
CA LEU A 120 -13.58 5.87 -3.69
C LEU A 120 -13.68 7.33 -4.13
N THR A 121 -12.80 8.15 -3.59
CA THR A 121 -12.70 9.58 -3.92
C THR A 121 -11.53 9.80 -4.86
N ALA A 122 -11.75 10.45 -6.01
CA ALA A 122 -10.64 10.81 -6.89
C ALA A 122 -9.89 12.02 -6.32
N VAL A 123 -8.57 11.94 -6.23
CA VAL A 123 -7.69 13.04 -5.80
C VAL A 123 -6.39 13.03 -6.60
N THR A 124 -5.65 14.13 -6.50
CA THR A 124 -4.29 14.25 -7.03
C THR A 124 -3.32 14.34 -5.87
N LEU A 125 -2.24 13.56 -5.88
CA LEU A 125 -1.19 13.68 -4.88
C LEU A 125 -0.49 15.04 -5.02
N ARG A 126 -0.31 15.78 -3.93
CA ARG A 126 0.47 17.04 -3.94
C ARG A 126 1.90 16.85 -3.49
N THR A 127 2.25 15.68 -2.96
CA THR A 127 3.58 15.37 -2.43
C THR A 127 4.12 14.09 -3.08
N GLU A 128 5.44 13.93 -3.01
CA GLU A 128 6.09 12.69 -3.40
C GLU A 128 5.69 11.62 -2.39
N THR A 129 4.96 10.59 -2.82
CA THR A 129 4.24 9.71 -1.89
C THR A 129 4.74 8.27 -1.94
N ARG A 130 5.12 7.70 -0.80
CA ARG A 130 5.47 6.29 -0.66
C ARG A 130 4.22 5.43 -0.64
N VAL A 131 4.25 4.40 -1.49
CA VAL A 131 3.22 3.34 -1.56
C VAL A 131 3.88 2.00 -1.87
N THR A 132 3.14 0.92 -1.66
CA THR A 132 3.36 -0.32 -2.39
C THR A 132 2.42 -0.32 -3.61
N ASN A 133 2.98 -0.23 -4.81
CA ASN A 133 2.23 -0.34 -6.06
C ASN A 133 2.24 -1.79 -6.55
N HIS A 134 1.14 -2.27 -7.13
CA HIS A 134 1.05 -3.66 -7.59
C HIS A 134 0.86 -3.73 -9.10
N GLY A 135 1.83 -4.31 -9.80
CA GLY A 135 1.65 -4.75 -11.19
C GLY A 135 0.92 -6.10 -11.26
N PHE A 136 0.56 -6.55 -12.46
CA PHE A 136 -0.09 -7.84 -12.67
C PHE A 136 0.81 -8.79 -13.47
N VAL A 137 1.34 -9.83 -12.82
CA VAL A 137 2.25 -10.80 -13.43
C VAL A 137 1.80 -12.22 -13.10
N GLY A 138 1.67 -13.08 -14.11
CA GLY A 138 1.35 -14.50 -13.89
C GLY A 138 0.04 -14.75 -13.16
N GLY A 139 -0.99 -13.93 -13.39
CA GLY A 139 -2.29 -14.06 -12.73
C GLY A 139 -2.36 -13.48 -11.32
N ARG A 140 -1.31 -12.79 -10.86
CA ARG A 140 -1.19 -12.30 -9.48
C ARG A 140 -0.75 -10.83 -9.43
N ALA A 141 -1.10 -10.19 -8.32
CA ALA A 141 -0.54 -8.89 -7.97
C ALA A 141 0.93 -9.05 -7.58
N ASN A 142 1.81 -8.27 -8.20
CA ASN A 142 3.24 -8.23 -7.92
C ASN A 142 3.58 -6.90 -7.22
N PRO A 143 3.97 -6.93 -5.93
CA PRO A 143 4.27 -5.71 -5.18
C PRO A 143 5.56 -5.05 -5.66
N ILE A 144 5.55 -3.72 -5.66
CA ILE A 144 6.67 -2.85 -6.03
C ILE A 144 6.67 -1.70 -5.04
N GLN A 145 7.76 -1.56 -4.28
CA GLN A 145 7.93 -0.38 -3.44
C GLN A 145 8.14 0.84 -4.33
N SER A 146 7.26 1.84 -4.20
CA SER A 146 7.25 2.98 -5.13
C SER A 146 7.17 4.34 -4.46
N ILE A 147 7.76 5.34 -5.10
CA ILE A 147 7.43 6.75 -4.86
C ILE A 147 6.64 7.24 -6.06
N LEU A 148 5.40 7.67 -5.83
CA LEU A 148 4.59 8.33 -6.84
C LEU A 148 4.93 9.82 -6.87
N GLU A 149 5.19 10.35 -8.06
CA GLU A 149 5.45 11.78 -8.25
C GLU A 149 4.22 12.62 -7.89
N ALA A 150 4.43 13.78 -7.25
CA ALA A 150 3.41 14.79 -7.04
C ALA A 150 2.73 15.13 -8.38
N GLY A 151 1.39 15.13 -8.39
CA GLY A 151 0.59 15.21 -9.59
C GLY A 151 0.00 13.88 -10.05
N THR A 152 0.41 12.75 -9.46
CA THR A 152 -0.20 11.45 -9.74
C THR A 152 -1.66 11.43 -9.28
N ALA A 153 -2.56 11.00 -10.16
CA ALA A 153 -3.98 10.82 -9.86
C ALA A 153 -4.21 9.46 -9.17
N VAL A 154 -4.91 9.49 -8.04
CA VAL A 154 -5.22 8.31 -7.24
C VAL A 154 -6.67 8.29 -6.79
N PHE A 155 -7.20 7.09 -6.59
CA PHE A 155 -8.38 6.91 -5.75
C PHE A 155 -7.94 6.73 -4.29
N VAL A 156 -8.62 7.43 -3.39
CA VAL A 156 -8.49 7.23 -1.94
C VAL A 156 -9.76 6.62 -1.34
N ASN A 157 -9.59 5.79 -0.31
CA ASN A 157 -10.72 5.23 0.45
C ASN A 157 -11.35 6.28 1.40
N LYS A 158 -12.37 5.88 2.16
CA LYS A 158 -13.08 6.76 3.11
C LYS A 158 -12.24 7.25 4.30
N TYR A 159 -11.07 6.66 4.53
CA TYR A 159 -10.07 7.10 5.52
C TYR A 159 -8.94 7.91 4.87
N GLY A 160 -9.04 8.15 3.57
CA GLY A 160 -8.12 8.95 2.79
C GLY A 160 -6.81 8.23 2.43
N GLU A 161 -6.73 6.90 2.51
CA GLU A 161 -5.57 6.15 2.05
C GLU A 161 -5.57 5.99 0.52
N PRO A 162 -4.45 6.22 -0.21
CA PRO A 162 -4.35 5.90 -1.63
C PRO A 162 -4.45 4.39 -1.88
N VAL A 163 -5.45 3.98 -2.64
CA VAL A 163 -5.74 2.55 -2.92
C VAL A 163 -5.69 2.20 -4.40
N VAL A 164 -5.68 3.19 -5.31
CA VAL A 164 -5.49 2.93 -6.75
C VAL A 164 -4.68 4.05 -7.40
N LYS A 165 -3.71 3.70 -8.26
CA LYS A 165 -3.08 4.65 -9.18
C LYS A 165 -3.87 4.71 -10.49
N CYS A 166 -4.54 5.83 -10.78
CA CYS A 166 -5.54 5.91 -11.85
C CYS A 166 -4.93 5.80 -13.27
N TYR A 167 -3.66 6.16 -13.45
CA TYR A 167 -3.00 6.04 -14.75
C TYR A 167 -2.77 4.59 -15.21
N CYS A 168 -2.77 3.62 -14.30
CA CYS A 168 -2.60 2.18 -14.60
C CYS A 168 -3.63 1.24 -13.94
N GLY A 169 -4.55 1.79 -13.14
CA GLY A 169 -5.55 1.08 -12.34
C GLY A 169 -4.97 0.04 -11.38
N ASN A 170 -3.70 0.20 -11.02
CA ASN A 170 -3.02 -0.70 -10.09
C ASN A 170 -3.55 -0.47 -8.67
N PRO A 171 -3.80 -1.55 -7.91
CA PRO A 171 -4.11 -1.41 -6.50
C PRO A 171 -2.85 -0.98 -5.74
N LEU A 172 -3.05 -0.08 -4.79
CA LEU A 172 -2.03 0.47 -3.90
C LEU A 172 -2.31 -0.01 -2.47
N THR A 173 -1.25 -0.29 -1.72
CA THR A 173 -1.32 -0.57 -0.28
C THR A 173 -0.24 0.25 0.45
N PRO A 174 -0.24 0.27 1.80
CA PRO A 174 0.78 0.98 2.56
C PRO A 174 2.20 0.58 2.13
N PRO A 175 3.16 1.51 2.15
CA PRO A 175 4.54 1.20 1.81
C PRO A 175 5.18 0.29 2.86
N VAL A 176 6.05 -0.62 2.40
CA VAL A 176 7.03 -1.26 3.27
C VAL A 176 8.26 -0.35 3.35
N LEU A 177 8.69 -0.02 4.56
CA LEU A 177 9.78 0.92 4.79
C LEU A 177 11.11 0.19 4.95
N TYR A 178 12.16 0.74 4.33
CA TYR A 178 13.53 0.27 4.45
C TYR A 178 14.36 1.35 5.14
N THR A 179 15.30 0.95 6.00
CA THR A 179 16.25 1.86 6.65
C THR A 179 17.21 2.50 5.64
N SER A 180 17.59 1.77 4.59
CA SER A 180 18.50 2.25 3.53
C SER A 180 17.95 1.91 2.14
N PRO A 181 16.96 2.65 1.63
CA PRO A 181 16.38 2.39 0.32
C PRO A 181 17.32 2.79 -0.81
N THR A 182 17.36 1.98 -1.88
CA THR A 182 18.01 2.36 -3.14
C THR A 182 16.94 2.84 -4.12
N TYR A 183 16.99 4.12 -4.50
CA TYR A 183 16.01 4.67 -5.44
C TYR A 183 16.35 4.30 -6.88
N THR A 184 15.40 3.73 -7.60
CA THR A 184 15.59 3.24 -8.98
C THR A 184 14.56 3.83 -9.94
N GLY A 185 14.79 3.67 -11.25
CA GLY A 185 13.89 4.17 -12.28
C GLY A 185 14.14 5.66 -12.65
N PRO A 186 13.29 6.21 -13.53
CA PRO A 186 13.45 7.59 -13.99
C PRO A 186 13.09 8.58 -12.87
N LEU A 187 14.09 9.33 -12.42
CA LEU A 187 13.90 10.43 -11.46
C LEU A 187 13.49 11.70 -12.22
N TRP A 188 12.51 12.45 -11.71
CA TRP A 188 12.11 13.75 -12.25
C TRP A 188 13.03 14.87 -11.75
N SER A 189 13.03 16.02 -12.42
CA SER A 189 13.91 17.16 -12.11
C SER A 189 13.77 17.70 -10.68
N GLY A 190 12.63 17.48 -10.03
CA GLY A 190 12.34 17.91 -8.66
C GLY A 190 12.46 16.79 -7.61
N PHE A 191 12.89 15.60 -8.01
CA PHE A 191 12.99 14.46 -7.09
C PHE A 191 13.98 14.77 -5.96
N SER A 192 13.50 14.67 -4.72
CA SER A 192 14.34 14.79 -3.53
C SER A 192 13.95 13.73 -2.50
N THR A 193 14.95 13.07 -1.94
CA THR A 193 14.76 12.08 -0.87
C THR A 193 14.35 12.71 0.45
N THR A 194 14.47 14.03 0.59
CA THR A 194 14.11 14.78 1.80
C THR A 194 12.65 15.21 1.85
N ASN A 195 11.90 15.01 0.76
CA ASN A 195 10.50 15.48 0.61
C ASN A 195 9.53 14.32 0.36
N ILE A 196 9.96 13.10 0.69
CA ILE A 196 9.18 11.88 0.53
C ILE A 196 8.20 11.75 1.70
N THR A 197 6.92 11.68 1.38
CA THR A 197 5.84 11.59 2.37
C THR A 197 5.25 10.19 2.43
N ILE A 198 4.79 9.81 3.63
CA ILE A 198 3.93 8.65 3.85
C ILE A 198 2.58 9.18 4.29
N ILE A 199 1.51 8.63 3.75
CA ILE A 199 0.16 8.98 4.16
C ILE A 199 -0.33 7.92 5.13
N ASN A 200 -0.61 8.33 6.36
CA ASN A 200 -1.30 7.52 7.34
C ASN A 200 -2.80 7.73 7.20
N GLN A 201 -3.58 6.65 7.15
CA GLN A 201 -5.03 6.74 7.10
C GLN A 201 -5.60 7.49 8.32
N SER A 202 -6.72 8.19 8.14
CA SER A 202 -7.41 8.83 9.27
C SER A 202 -8.03 7.76 10.17
N THR A 203 -8.05 8.01 11.48
CA THR A 203 -8.75 7.17 12.46
C THR A 203 -10.27 7.33 12.38
N THR A 204 -10.76 8.32 11.63
CA THR A 204 -12.19 8.59 11.43
C THR A 204 -12.53 8.65 9.95
N VAL A 205 -13.81 8.46 9.63
CA VAL A 205 -14.29 8.58 8.24
C VAL A 205 -14.21 10.04 7.80
N ILE A 206 -13.51 10.27 6.70
CA ILE A 206 -13.45 11.56 6.02
C ILE A 206 -14.68 11.68 5.13
N ASN A 207 -15.65 12.50 5.54
CA ASN A 207 -16.85 12.74 4.74
C ASN A 207 -16.62 13.76 3.62
N THR A 208 -15.68 14.69 3.85
CA THR A 208 -15.35 15.79 2.93
C THR A 208 -13.86 16.02 2.95
N PHE A 209 -13.23 16.01 1.78
CA PHE A 209 -11.83 16.36 1.59
C PHE A 209 -11.71 17.85 1.26
N THR A 210 -10.76 18.54 1.90
CA THR A 210 -10.32 19.87 1.47
C THR A 210 -9.15 19.69 0.51
N LEU A 211 -9.42 19.89 -0.78
CA LEU A 211 -8.46 19.74 -1.87
C LEU A 211 -7.92 21.09 -2.31
N VAL A 212 -6.73 21.11 -2.91
CA VAL A 212 -6.18 22.29 -3.59
C VAL A 212 -6.06 22.04 -5.08
N ASP A 213 -6.58 22.96 -5.88
CA ASP A 213 -6.39 22.90 -7.33
C ASP A 213 -4.99 23.36 -7.72
N PRO A 214 -4.13 22.47 -8.26
CA PRO A 214 -2.74 22.84 -8.54
C PRO A 214 -2.62 23.85 -9.70
N THR A 215 -3.67 24.07 -10.49
CA THR A 215 -3.65 25.04 -11.61
C THR A 215 -3.75 26.49 -11.14
N ASN A 216 -4.47 26.74 -10.05
CA ASN A 216 -4.76 28.09 -9.55
C ASN A 216 -4.43 28.28 -8.07
N GLY A 217 -4.01 27.22 -7.37
CA GLY A 217 -3.66 27.21 -5.96
C GLY A 217 -4.83 27.36 -4.99
N LYS A 218 -6.08 27.39 -5.47
CA LYS A 218 -7.24 27.65 -4.61
C LYS A 218 -7.77 26.35 -3.99
N PRO A 219 -8.06 26.35 -2.69
CA PRO A 219 -8.73 25.23 -2.06
C PRO A 219 -10.21 25.14 -2.49
N PHE A 220 -10.77 23.93 -2.41
CA PHE A 220 -12.19 23.63 -2.56
C PHE A 220 -12.50 22.33 -1.81
N THR A 221 -13.79 22.01 -1.66
CA THR A 221 -14.20 20.78 -0.98
C THR A 221 -14.71 19.73 -1.97
N ARG A 222 -14.38 18.47 -1.70
CA ARG A 222 -14.89 17.30 -2.43
C ARG A 222 -15.55 16.34 -1.45
N LYS A 223 -16.80 15.97 -1.71
CA LYS A 223 -17.49 14.93 -0.93
C LYS A 223 -16.82 13.58 -1.18
N ALA A 224 -16.66 12.76 -0.14
CA ALA A 224 -16.14 11.41 -0.28
C ALA A 224 -17.01 10.56 -1.21
N GLY A 225 -16.37 9.65 -1.96
CA GLY A 225 -17.03 8.79 -2.95
C GLY A 225 -17.38 9.52 -4.26
N THR A 226 -16.73 10.65 -4.55
CA THR A 226 -16.98 11.40 -5.79
C THR A 226 -15.69 11.62 -6.59
N THR A 227 -15.86 11.80 -7.91
CA THR A 227 -14.76 12.02 -8.87
C THR A 227 -14.63 13.49 -9.31
N GLY A 228 -15.39 14.38 -8.69
CA GLY A 228 -15.37 15.83 -8.94
C GLY A 228 -16.63 16.39 -9.60
N GLY A 229 -16.50 17.59 -10.17
CA GLY A 229 -17.53 18.26 -10.95
C GLY A 229 -18.60 18.97 -10.12
N SER A 230 -19.88 18.74 -10.43
CA SER A 230 -20.98 19.44 -9.76
C SER A 230 -21.10 19.10 -8.27
N SER A 231 -20.49 18.00 -7.84
CA SER A 231 -20.40 17.60 -6.42
C SER A 231 -19.34 18.38 -5.63
N ASP A 232 -18.44 19.09 -6.31
CA ASP A 232 -17.40 19.87 -5.65
C ASP A 232 -17.93 21.24 -5.23
N GLY A 233 -17.56 21.64 -4.01
CA GLY A 233 -17.79 22.99 -3.51
C GLY A 233 -17.11 24.06 -4.35
N PRO A 234 -17.50 25.34 -4.19
CA PRO A 234 -16.80 26.44 -4.84
C PRO A 234 -15.36 26.54 -4.35
N TYR A 235 -14.52 27.24 -5.11
CA TYR A 235 -13.21 27.62 -4.61
C TYR A 235 -13.37 28.54 -3.39
N THR A 236 -12.62 28.25 -2.34
CA THR A 236 -12.57 29.02 -1.11
C THR A 236 -11.17 29.64 -0.95
N GLY A 237 -11.05 30.68 -0.13
CA GLY A 237 -9.76 31.29 0.21
C GLY A 237 -8.97 31.92 -0.94
N SER A 238 -7.89 32.61 -0.59
CA SER A 238 -6.94 33.24 -1.53
C SER A 238 -5.59 32.51 -1.60
N GLN A 239 -5.25 31.67 -0.61
CA GLN A 239 -3.97 30.98 -0.52
C GLN A 239 -4.17 29.49 -0.21
N PRO A 240 -3.39 28.57 -0.82
CA PRO A 240 -3.44 27.16 -0.49
C PRO A 240 -2.98 26.93 0.96
N PRO A 241 -3.63 26.02 1.71
CA PRO A 241 -3.09 25.55 2.98
C PRO A 241 -1.65 25.07 2.78
N GLN A 242 -0.75 25.55 3.65
CA GLN A 242 0.58 24.97 3.76
C GLN A 242 0.48 23.62 4.45
N LEU A 243 1.30 22.67 4.01
CA LEU A 243 1.52 21.45 4.78
C LEU A 243 2.30 21.84 6.04
N GLY A 244 1.76 21.51 7.20
CA GLY A 244 2.44 21.67 8.48
C GLY A 244 3.58 20.68 8.65
N THR A 245 4.12 20.61 9.88
CA THR A 245 5.07 19.55 10.24
C THR A 245 4.40 18.18 10.20
N PRO A 246 5.13 17.11 9.79
CA PRO A 246 4.65 15.74 9.89
C PRO A 246 4.17 15.40 11.29
N ALA A 247 3.26 14.42 11.40
CA ALA A 247 2.83 13.92 12.70
C ALA A 247 4.03 13.32 13.47
N PRO A 248 4.14 13.54 14.79
CA PRO A 248 5.18 12.91 15.59
C PRO A 248 5.03 11.39 15.57
N SER A 249 6.15 10.68 15.43
CA SER A 249 6.19 9.22 15.55
C SER A 249 5.66 8.79 16.93
N PRO A 250 4.84 7.72 17.05
CA PRO A 250 4.35 7.26 18.34
C PRO A 250 5.50 6.85 19.27
N PRO A 251 5.43 7.12 20.60
CA PRO A 251 6.43 6.65 21.56
C PRO A 251 6.37 5.12 21.79
N PRO A 252 7.47 4.45 22.18
CA PRO A 252 7.45 3.03 22.56
C PRO A 252 6.69 2.85 23.88
N ALA A 253 5.62 2.03 23.89
CA ALA A 253 4.86 1.74 25.10
C ALA A 253 5.54 0.66 25.95
N GLN A 254 5.83 0.98 27.22
CA GLN A 254 6.39 0.05 28.22
C GLN A 254 5.30 -0.85 28.81
N SER A 255 5.58 -2.15 28.85
CA SER A 255 4.74 -3.22 29.39
C SER A 255 4.79 -3.29 30.92
N ASN A 256 3.64 -3.23 31.59
CA ASN A 256 3.46 -3.69 32.96
C ASN A 256 2.43 -4.83 32.98
N SER A 257 2.88 -6.00 33.43
CA SER A 257 2.10 -7.23 33.54
C SER A 257 1.32 -7.27 34.84
N SER A 258 0.03 -7.64 34.80
CA SER A 258 -0.69 -8.26 35.91
C SER A 258 -1.89 -9.02 35.37
N SER A 259 -1.95 -10.30 35.69
CA SER A 259 -2.93 -11.29 35.24
C SER A 259 -4.09 -11.43 36.22
N SER A 260 -5.33 -11.57 35.71
CA SER A 260 -6.37 -12.46 36.26
C SER A 260 -7.63 -12.47 35.36
N SER A 261 -8.30 -13.63 35.41
CA SER A 261 -9.27 -14.21 34.49
C SER A 261 -10.74 -13.85 34.74
N SER A 262 -11.60 -13.81 33.70
CA SER A 262 -12.81 -14.65 33.51
C SER A 262 -13.79 -14.10 32.44
N SER A 263 -14.64 -15.01 31.95
CA SER A 263 -15.49 -15.06 30.75
C SER A 263 -16.64 -14.07 30.59
N THR A 264 -16.92 -13.61 29.35
CA THR A 264 -18.20 -13.75 28.57
C THR A 264 -18.19 -12.89 27.30
N ALA A 265 -19.02 -13.24 26.31
CA ALA A 265 -19.15 -12.60 24.99
C ALA A 265 -19.40 -11.07 25.08
N ASN A 266 -18.73 -10.32 24.20
CA ASN A 266 -18.53 -8.86 24.24
C ASN A 266 -17.59 -8.33 25.36
N ALA A 267 -16.59 -9.12 25.74
CA ALA A 267 -15.43 -8.61 26.48
C ALA A 267 -14.36 -8.06 25.52
N PRO A 268 -13.59 -7.04 25.92
CA PRO A 268 -12.34 -6.68 25.24
C PRO A 268 -11.49 -7.94 25.12
N GLU A 269 -10.97 -8.24 23.93
CA GLU A 269 -9.98 -9.32 23.77
C GLU A 269 -8.83 -9.06 24.77
N ASN A 270 -8.43 -10.11 25.49
CA ASN A 270 -7.27 -10.07 26.38
C ASN A 270 -6.19 -10.99 25.81
N PRO A 271 -5.57 -10.60 24.69
CA PRO A 271 -4.74 -11.48 23.93
C PRO A 271 -3.40 -11.72 24.63
N SER A 272 -2.84 -12.91 24.43
CA SER A 272 -1.48 -13.27 24.83
C SER A 272 -0.76 -13.97 23.70
N ALA A 273 0.57 -13.84 23.65
CA ALA A 273 1.41 -14.49 22.67
C ALA A 273 2.67 -15.04 23.34
N SER A 274 3.19 -16.16 22.84
CA SER A 274 4.42 -16.77 23.34
C SER A 274 5.13 -17.58 22.27
N PHE A 275 6.46 -17.69 22.39
CA PHE A 275 7.26 -18.60 21.58
C PHE A 275 7.54 -19.91 22.32
N SER A 276 7.51 -21.02 21.59
CA SER A 276 8.01 -22.32 22.04
C SER A 276 9.04 -22.85 21.05
N PRO A 277 10.29 -23.13 21.49
CA PRO A 277 10.82 -22.83 22.81
C PRO A 277 10.98 -21.31 23.04
N SER A 278 11.05 -20.88 24.32
CA SER A 278 11.23 -19.46 24.68
C SER A 278 12.65 -18.94 24.40
N SER A 279 13.58 -19.84 24.09
CA SER A 279 14.90 -19.57 23.53
C SER A 279 15.40 -20.80 22.79
N GLY A 280 16.24 -20.63 21.77
CA GLY A 280 16.78 -21.73 20.97
C GLY A 280 18.01 -21.29 20.17
N LYS A 281 18.42 -22.11 19.22
CA LYS A 281 19.58 -21.89 18.34
C LYS A 281 19.15 -21.86 16.87
N GLN A 282 20.02 -21.35 15.99
CA GLN A 282 19.85 -21.48 14.54
C GLN A 282 19.64 -22.96 14.16
N GLY A 283 18.60 -23.23 13.37
CA GLY A 283 18.19 -24.59 13.01
C GLY A 283 17.03 -25.13 13.85
N ASP A 284 16.74 -24.53 15.02
CA ASP A 284 15.57 -24.92 15.82
C ASP A 284 14.27 -24.43 15.17
N THR A 285 13.22 -25.22 15.31
CA THR A 285 11.87 -24.80 14.91
C THR A 285 11.24 -24.01 16.05
N PHE A 286 10.71 -22.82 15.74
CA PHE A 286 10.00 -21.98 16.72
C PHE A 286 8.53 -21.91 16.36
N VAL A 287 7.66 -22.08 17.35
CA VAL A 287 6.23 -21.90 17.21
C VAL A 287 5.83 -20.64 17.97
N LEU A 288 5.24 -19.67 17.27
CA LEU A 288 4.55 -18.55 17.89
C LEU A 288 3.09 -18.94 18.10
N SER A 289 2.67 -18.99 19.36
CA SER A 289 1.28 -19.25 19.74
C SER A 289 0.63 -17.96 20.21
N ALA A 290 -0.61 -17.76 19.83
CA ALA A 290 -1.45 -16.62 20.19
C ALA A 290 -2.78 -17.14 20.75
N SER A 291 -3.31 -16.52 21.81
CA SER A 291 -4.59 -16.90 22.42
C SER A 291 -5.31 -15.70 23.01
N GLY A 292 -6.60 -15.81 23.30
CA GLY A 292 -7.41 -14.72 23.86
C GLY A 292 -7.92 -13.72 22.81
N PHE A 293 -7.83 -14.07 21.53
CA PHE A 293 -8.42 -13.34 20.41
C PHE A 293 -9.84 -13.83 20.11
N ASN A 294 -10.59 -13.08 19.30
CA ASN A 294 -11.92 -13.45 18.86
C ASN A 294 -11.87 -14.74 18.03
N PRO A 295 -12.78 -15.70 18.29
CA PRO A 295 -12.87 -16.93 17.49
C PRO A 295 -13.02 -16.64 15.99
N GLY A 296 -12.22 -17.33 15.17
CA GLY A 296 -12.26 -17.16 13.71
C GLY A 296 -11.61 -15.87 13.18
N ALA A 297 -10.97 -15.06 14.03
CA ALA A 297 -10.28 -13.86 13.59
C ALA A 297 -9.03 -14.18 12.75
N ASN A 298 -8.78 -13.38 11.72
CA ASN A 298 -7.48 -13.37 11.04
C ASN A 298 -6.58 -12.37 11.75
N LEU A 299 -5.48 -12.87 12.29
CA LEU A 299 -4.51 -12.12 13.07
C LEU A 299 -3.29 -11.78 12.22
N ASP A 300 -2.86 -10.53 12.29
CA ASP A 300 -1.63 -10.07 11.66
C ASP A 300 -0.46 -10.25 12.63
N VAL A 301 0.60 -10.92 12.18
CA VAL A 301 1.84 -11.11 12.92
C VAL A 301 2.91 -10.21 12.31
N THR A 302 3.54 -9.38 13.14
CA THR A 302 4.74 -8.62 12.79
C THR A 302 5.90 -9.14 13.61
N LEU A 303 6.87 -9.80 12.98
CA LEU A 303 8.10 -10.31 13.59
C LEU A 303 9.25 -9.36 13.32
N THR A 304 9.68 -8.62 14.34
CA THR A 304 10.88 -7.80 14.33
C THR A 304 12.09 -8.64 14.68
N ARG A 305 13.01 -8.77 13.75
CA ARG A 305 14.26 -9.50 13.87
C ARG A 305 15.33 -8.71 14.65
N PRO A 306 16.42 -9.34 15.10
CA PRO A 306 17.49 -8.66 15.84
C PRO A 306 18.22 -7.59 15.01
N ASP A 307 18.24 -7.75 13.68
CA ASP A 307 18.78 -6.80 12.72
C ASP A 307 17.80 -5.67 12.36
N GLY A 308 16.63 -5.63 13.02
CA GLY A 308 15.61 -4.61 12.82
C GLY A 308 14.70 -4.86 11.61
N VAL A 309 14.89 -5.97 10.88
CA VAL A 309 13.99 -6.37 9.79
C VAL A 309 12.64 -6.78 10.37
N MET A 310 11.55 -6.24 9.85
CA MET A 310 10.20 -6.67 10.20
C MET A 310 9.65 -7.60 9.11
N GLU A 311 9.19 -8.78 9.53
CA GLU A 311 8.57 -9.79 8.68
C GLU A 311 7.09 -9.90 9.05
N HIS A 312 6.20 -10.05 8.06
CA HIS A 312 4.76 -10.10 8.29
C HIS A 312 4.19 -11.48 7.94
N TYR A 313 3.37 -12.02 8.84
CA TYR A 313 2.69 -13.30 8.69
C TYR A 313 1.23 -13.18 9.11
N SER A 314 0.44 -14.24 8.88
CA SER A 314 -0.94 -14.30 9.33
C SER A 314 -1.20 -15.59 10.12
N ILE A 315 -2.03 -15.49 11.16
CA ILE A 315 -2.54 -16.60 11.94
C ILE A 315 -4.06 -16.54 11.90
N SER A 316 -4.72 -17.64 11.55
CA SER A 316 -6.16 -17.76 11.74
C SER A 316 -6.46 -18.32 13.14
N ALA A 317 -7.21 -17.57 13.95
CA ALA A 317 -7.65 -18.02 15.26
C ALA A 317 -8.77 -19.07 15.11
N GLY A 318 -8.65 -20.18 15.84
CA GLY A 318 -9.64 -21.24 15.92
C GLY A 318 -10.90 -20.83 16.67
N SER A 319 -11.82 -21.78 16.88
CA SER A 319 -13.08 -21.56 17.60
C SER A 319 -12.90 -21.20 19.08
N ASP A 320 -11.73 -21.47 19.64
CA ASP A 320 -11.31 -21.14 21.00
C ASP A 320 -10.56 -19.79 21.10
N GLY A 321 -10.39 -19.08 19.97
CA GLY A 321 -9.65 -17.82 19.94
C GLY A 321 -8.13 -17.97 19.99
N SER A 322 -7.61 -19.17 19.73
CA SER A 322 -6.17 -19.46 19.70
C SER A 322 -5.68 -19.81 18.29
N GLY A 323 -4.42 -19.55 18.00
CA GLY A 323 -3.79 -19.91 16.73
C GLY A 323 -2.27 -19.91 16.84
N SER A 324 -1.58 -20.51 15.87
CA SER A 324 -0.12 -20.55 15.89
C SER A 324 0.49 -20.43 14.49
N TYR A 325 1.72 -19.93 14.45
CA TYR A 325 2.57 -19.89 13.25
C TYR A 325 3.89 -20.61 13.53
N THR A 326 4.28 -21.53 12.65
CA THR A 326 5.53 -22.29 12.79
C THR A 326 6.61 -21.73 11.87
N PHE A 327 7.71 -21.28 12.47
CA PHE A 327 8.91 -20.84 11.78
C PHE A 327 9.84 -22.03 11.55
N THR A 328 9.94 -22.46 10.29
CA THR A 328 10.86 -23.52 9.83
C THR A 328 12.06 -22.94 9.09
N ASN A 329 13.07 -23.77 8.81
CA ASN A 329 14.27 -23.39 8.04
C ASN A 329 15.12 -22.27 8.68
N THR A 330 15.28 -22.30 10.00
CA THR A 330 15.95 -21.24 10.76
C THR A 330 17.48 -21.33 10.77
N SER A 331 18.08 -22.20 9.97
CA SER A 331 19.53 -22.43 9.97
C SER A 331 20.33 -21.21 9.50
N SER A 332 19.72 -20.28 8.77
CA SER A 332 20.37 -19.08 8.22
C SER A 332 19.82 -17.76 8.78
N VAL A 333 19.04 -17.80 9.87
CA VAL A 333 18.42 -16.60 10.46
C VAL A 333 19.42 -15.87 11.36
N VAL A 334 19.28 -14.56 11.50
CA VAL A 334 20.21 -13.75 12.32
C VAL A 334 20.07 -14.12 13.79
N THR A 335 21.18 -14.18 14.52
CA THR A 335 21.16 -14.48 15.96
C THR A 335 20.79 -13.23 16.76
N GLY A 336 20.02 -13.40 17.82
CA GLY A 336 19.61 -12.34 18.75
C GLY A 336 18.13 -12.42 19.11
N THR A 337 17.58 -11.30 19.57
CA THR A 337 16.19 -11.20 20.02
C THR A 337 15.22 -10.92 18.88
N TYR A 338 14.29 -11.83 18.66
CA TYR A 338 13.13 -11.61 17.80
C TYR A 338 11.95 -11.17 18.66
N ASN A 339 11.18 -10.20 18.20
CA ASN A 339 9.98 -9.70 18.86
C ASN A 339 8.79 -9.83 17.90
N ALA A 340 7.78 -10.60 18.26
CA ALA A 340 6.54 -10.71 17.52
C ALA A 340 5.45 -9.84 18.14
N THR A 341 4.69 -9.13 17.32
CA THR A 341 3.40 -8.53 17.68
C THR A 341 2.32 -9.24 16.89
N VAL A 342 1.34 -9.82 17.57
CA VAL A 342 0.15 -10.43 16.98
C VAL A 342 -1.01 -9.48 17.22
N SER A 343 -1.72 -9.10 16.18
CA SER A 343 -2.81 -8.12 16.26
C SER A 343 -4.06 -8.60 15.55
N ASN A 344 -5.23 -8.31 16.12
CA ASN A 344 -6.49 -8.46 15.43
C ASN A 344 -6.85 -7.11 14.77
N PRO A 345 -6.78 -6.98 13.43
CA PRO A 345 -7.05 -5.71 12.76
C PRO A 345 -8.52 -5.27 12.86
N ALA A 346 -9.45 -6.19 13.15
CA ALA A 346 -10.87 -5.86 13.27
C ALA A 346 -11.23 -5.15 14.58
N THR A 347 -10.43 -5.37 15.63
CA THR A 347 -10.71 -4.88 16.99
C THR A 347 -9.59 -3.99 17.54
N GLY A 348 -8.38 -4.08 16.96
CA GLY A 348 -7.18 -3.42 17.44
C GLY A 348 -6.49 -4.12 18.62
N ALA A 349 -6.96 -5.28 19.06
CA ALA A 349 -6.32 -6.02 20.16
C ALA A 349 -4.95 -6.55 19.74
N GLN A 350 -3.96 -6.49 20.64
CA GLN A 350 -2.59 -6.91 20.34
C GLN A 350 -1.95 -7.67 21.49
N ALA A 351 -1.15 -8.68 21.16
CA ALA A 351 -0.25 -9.36 22.09
C ALA A 351 1.16 -9.39 21.53
N GLN A 352 2.16 -9.41 22.42
CA GLN A 352 3.56 -9.46 22.04
C GLN A 352 4.24 -10.69 22.64
N ALA A 353 5.24 -11.21 21.92
CA ALA A 353 6.11 -12.28 22.36
C ALA A 353 7.53 -12.00 21.91
N SER A 354 8.53 -12.54 22.59
CA SER A 354 9.91 -12.48 22.13
C SER A 354 10.62 -13.82 22.30
N VAL A 355 11.65 -14.05 21.51
CA VAL A 355 12.47 -15.25 21.56
C VAL A 355 13.92 -14.92 21.25
N GLN A 356 14.84 -15.57 21.96
CA GLN A 356 16.28 -15.48 21.70
C GLN A 356 16.72 -16.63 20.80
N VAL A 357 17.41 -16.28 19.70
CA VAL A 357 18.06 -17.25 18.81
C VAL A 357 19.58 -17.12 18.93
N ALA A 358 20.22 -18.12 19.50
CA ALA A 358 21.68 -18.21 19.58
C ALA A 358 22.28 -18.83 18.30
N PRO A 359 23.58 -18.65 18.03
CA PRO A 359 24.26 -19.38 16.95
C PRO A 359 24.11 -20.89 17.11
N ALA A 360 24.09 -21.64 16.00
CA ALA A 360 24.22 -23.09 16.06
C ALA A 360 25.53 -23.45 16.79
N SER A 361 25.48 -24.43 17.70
CA SER A 361 26.71 -24.93 18.33
C SER A 361 27.56 -25.58 17.25
N GLY A 362 28.78 -25.06 17.04
CA GLY A 362 29.74 -25.67 16.12
C GLY A 362 30.20 -27.05 16.61
N PRO A 363 30.78 -27.88 15.74
CA PRO A 363 31.50 -29.08 16.17
C PRO A 363 32.67 -28.75 17.10
#